data_AF-A0A369BMY3-F1
#
_entry.id   AF-A0A369BMY3-F1
#
_cell.length_a   1.000
_cell.length_b   1.000
_cell.length_c   1.000
_cell.angle_alpha   90.00
_cell.angle_beta   90.00
_cell.angle_gamma   90.00
#
_symmetry.space_group_name_H-M   'P 1'
#
loop_
_entity.id
_entity.type
_entity.pdbx_description
1 polymer ?
#
loop_
_entity_poly.entity_id
_entity_poly.type
_entity_poly.pdbx_seq_one_letter_code
_entity_poly.pdbx_strand_id
1 'polypeptide(L)'
;MIRIFQSTDRVEAIEFSDAEQTTIRAIIALTGRPITVDYLADGSVRTGVIKDVTNLFVVNLGQFVYRDGNGNIGACDYEYLTENYKEITEDSAA
;
A
#
# COMPACT_ATOMS: atom_id res chain seq x y z
N MET A 1 -6.67 -8.22 -1.46
CA MET A 1 -5.68 -9.34 -1.40
C MET A 1 -4.31 -8.71 -1.16
N ILE A 2 -3.52 -9.20 -0.20
CA ILE A 2 -2.17 -8.66 0.06
C ILE A 2 -1.24 -9.22 -1.01
N ARG A 3 -0.44 -8.38 -1.68
CA ARG A 3 0.55 -8.82 -2.69
C ARG A 3 1.96 -8.55 -2.17
N ILE A 4 2.75 -9.60 -1.96
CA ILE A 4 4.08 -9.47 -1.35
C ILE A 4 5.13 -9.36 -2.47
N PHE A 5 5.97 -8.32 -2.44
CA PHE A 5 7.00 -8.06 -3.44
C PHE A 5 8.38 -8.04 -2.77
N GLN A 6 9.21 -9.07 -2.99
CA GLN A 6 10.50 -9.19 -2.31
C GLN A 6 11.67 -8.77 -3.22
N SER A 7 12.61 -7.99 -2.68
CA SER A 7 13.96 -7.78 -3.25
C SER A 7 15.02 -8.21 -2.22
N THR A 8 16.29 -7.81 -2.41
CA THR A 8 17.38 -7.98 -1.43
C THR A 8 17.00 -7.39 -0.07
N ASP A 9 16.22 -6.31 -0.07
CA ASP A 9 15.44 -5.83 1.06
C ASP A 9 13.97 -6.24 0.87
N ARG A 10 13.40 -6.91 1.87
CA ARG A 10 12.00 -7.38 1.84
C ARG A 10 11.06 -6.16 1.85
N VAL A 11 10.26 -5.99 0.80
CA VAL A 11 9.19 -5.00 0.75
C VAL A 11 7.84 -5.73 0.84
N GLU A 12 6.91 -5.16 1.60
CA GLU A 12 5.54 -5.66 1.69
C GLU A 12 4.63 -4.59 1.13
N ALA A 13 3.77 -4.93 0.17
CA ALA A 13 2.85 -3.96 -0.42
C ALA A 13 1.39 -4.44 -0.41
N ILE A 14 0.47 -3.49 -0.41
CA ILE A 14 -0.97 -3.75 -0.48
C ILE A 14 -1.55 -2.80 -1.51
N GLU A 15 -2.24 -3.36 -2.49
CA GLU A 15 -3.04 -2.60 -3.45
C GLU A 15 -4.21 -1.93 -2.74
N PHE A 16 -4.37 -0.62 -2.94
CA PHE A 16 -5.60 0.07 -2.59
C PHE A 16 -6.63 -0.17 -3.71
N SER A 17 -7.27 -1.33 -3.68
CA SER A 17 -8.23 -1.77 -4.70
C SER A 17 -9.62 -1.16 -4.55
N ASP A 18 -9.99 -0.81 -3.31
CA ASP A 18 -11.33 -0.34 -2.96
C ASP A 18 -11.33 0.36 -1.59
N ALA A 19 -12.40 1.10 -1.32
CA ALA A 19 -12.64 1.76 -0.04
C ALA A 19 -13.19 0.81 1.06
N GLU A 20 -13.25 -0.49 0.80
CA GLU A 20 -13.91 -1.42 1.70
C GLU A 20 -13.11 -1.62 2.98
N GLN A 21 -13.82 -1.94 4.07
CA GLN A 21 -13.22 -2.09 5.39
C GLN A 21 -12.06 -3.10 5.41
N THR A 22 -12.15 -4.17 4.62
CA THR A 22 -11.11 -5.21 4.53
C THR A 22 -9.79 -4.64 4.00
N THR A 23 -9.84 -3.87 2.92
CA THR A 23 -8.67 -3.25 2.29
C THR A 23 -8.06 -2.20 3.23
N ILE A 24 -8.88 -1.34 3.82
CA ILE A 24 -8.43 -0.34 4.79
C ILE A 24 -7.75 -0.99 6.00
N ARG A 25 -8.35 -2.05 6.57
CA ARG A 25 -7.74 -2.80 7.69
C ARG A 25 -6.41 -3.42 7.32
N ALA A 26 -6.26 -3.93 6.10
CA ALA A 26 -5.01 -4.51 5.63
C ALA A 26 -3.90 -3.45 5.52
N ILE A 27 -4.22 -2.26 4.97
CA ILE A 27 -3.27 -1.15 4.90
C ILE A 27 -2.89 -0.65 6.31
N ILE A 28 -3.85 -0.56 7.24
CA ILE A 28 -3.56 -0.21 8.65
C ILE A 28 -2.63 -1.27 9.27
N ALA A 29 -2.88 -2.56 9.02
CA ALA A 29 -2.05 -3.64 9.54
C ALA A 29 -0.61 -3.61 9.00
N LEU A 30 -0.44 -3.29 7.71
CA LEU A 30 0.87 -3.14 7.07
C LEU A 30 1.66 -1.96 7.65
N THR A 31 0.99 -0.81 7.75
CA THR A 31 1.63 0.48 8.05
C THR A 31 1.71 0.78 9.55
N GLY A 32 0.82 0.20 10.35
CA GLY A 32 0.59 0.61 11.74
C GLY A 32 0.07 2.05 11.87
N ARG A 33 -0.46 2.63 10.79
CA ARG A 33 -0.89 4.04 10.73
C ARG A 33 -2.39 4.17 10.52
N PRO A 34 -3.02 5.22 11.08
CA PRO A 34 -4.39 5.56 10.78
C PRO A 34 -4.53 6.04 9.32
N ILE A 35 -5.72 5.82 8.75
CA ILE A 35 -6.05 6.14 7.37
C ILE A 35 -7.32 6.98 7.36
N THR A 36 -7.38 7.94 6.45
CA THR A 36 -8.59 8.70 6.11
C THR A 36 -8.98 8.33 4.68
N VAL A 37 -10.28 8.18 4.41
CA VAL A 37 -10.80 7.90 3.08
C VAL A 37 -11.61 9.11 2.63
N ASP A 38 -11.26 9.66 1.47
CA ASP A 38 -11.94 10.78 0.86
C ASP A 38 -12.73 10.29 -0.36
N TYR A 39 -14.01 10.63 -0.40
CA TYR A 39 -14.87 10.50 -1.59
C TYR A 39 -14.94 11.86 -2.26
N LEU A 40 -14.37 11.97 -3.46
CA LEU A 40 -14.30 13.21 -4.22
C LEU A 40 -15.61 13.45 -4.98
N ALA A 41 -15.85 14.72 -5.33
CA ALA A 41 -17.10 15.15 -5.99
C ALA A 41 -17.30 14.54 -7.39
N ASP A 42 -16.22 14.07 -8.03
CA ASP A 42 -16.23 13.37 -9.31
C ASP A 42 -16.52 11.86 -9.17
N GLY A 43 -16.77 11.37 -7.94
CA GLY A 43 -16.99 9.97 -7.65
C GLY A 43 -15.71 9.15 -7.49
N SER A 44 -14.52 9.76 -7.61
CA SER A 44 -13.26 9.09 -7.33
C SER A 44 -13.03 8.92 -5.83
N VAL A 45 -12.27 7.88 -5.48
CA VAL A 45 -11.91 7.56 -4.10
C VAL A 45 -10.39 7.62 -3.97
N ARG A 46 -9.93 8.26 -2.91
CA ARG A 46 -8.53 8.24 -2.49
C ARG A 46 -8.44 7.96 -1.00
N THR A 47 -7.31 7.42 -0.57
CA THR A 47 -6.99 7.38 0.87
C THR A 47 -5.80 8.26 1.17
N GLY A 48 -5.84 8.88 2.34
CA GLY A 48 -4.68 9.47 2.96
C GLY A 48 -4.22 8.59 4.10
N VAL A 49 -3.00 8.07 4.02
CA VAL A 49 -2.40 7.36 5.14
C VAL A 49 -1.52 8.34 5.92
N ILE A 50 -1.73 8.41 7.23
CA ILE A 50 -1.11 9.43 8.08
C ILE A 50 0.28 8.95 8.50
N LYS A 51 1.33 9.60 8.00
CA LYS A 51 2.72 9.31 8.39
C LYS A 51 3.07 9.92 9.74
N ASP A 52 2.65 11.17 9.95
CA ASP A 52 2.75 11.92 11.21
C ASP A 52 1.71 13.06 11.25
N VAL A 53 1.78 13.94 12.26
CA VAL A 53 0.83 15.05 12.47
C VAL A 53 0.78 16.08 11.33
N THR A 54 1.78 16.10 10.45
CA THR A 54 1.93 17.07 9.36
C THR A 54 2.03 16.43 7.98
N ASN A 55 2.34 15.12 7.90
CA ASN A 55 2.60 14.42 6.65
C ASN A 55 1.56 13.32 6.41
N LEU A 56 0.87 13.45 5.28
CA LEU A 56 -0.09 12.49 4.76
C LEU A 56 0.37 12.08 3.36
N PHE A 57 0.41 10.77 3.09
CA PHE A 57 0.61 10.28 1.72
C PHE A 57 -0.74 9.88 1.14
N VAL A 58 -1.03 10.45 -0.02
CA VAL A 58 -2.26 10.16 -0.77
C VAL A 58 -2.01 8.94 -1.64
N VAL A 59 -2.94 8.00 -1.57
CA VAL A 59 -2.95 6.76 -2.33
C VAL A 59 -4.24 6.74 -3.14
N ASN A 60 -4.10 6.74 -4.46
CA ASN A 60 -5.24 6.64 -5.37
C ASN A 60 -5.61 5.19 -5.59
N LEU A 61 -6.87 4.95 -5.99
CA LEU A 61 -7.37 3.62 -6.29
C LEU A 61 -6.52 2.96 -7.40
N GLY A 62 -6.07 1.73 -7.16
CA GLY A 62 -5.12 1.00 -8.02
C GLY A 62 -3.64 1.19 -7.69
N GLN A 63 -3.29 2.13 -6.81
CA GLN A 63 -1.91 2.29 -6.31
C GLN A 63 -1.62 1.37 -5.12
N PHE A 64 -0.34 1.17 -4.84
CA PHE A 64 0.15 0.28 -3.81
C PHE A 64 0.75 1.06 -2.64
N VAL A 65 0.34 0.70 -1.43
CA VAL A 65 1.01 1.13 -0.20
C VAL A 65 2.07 0.10 0.13
N TYR A 66 3.31 0.53 0.35
CA TYR A 66 4.41 -0.38 0.67
C TYR A 66 5.10 -0.02 1.98
N ARG A 67 5.68 -1.03 2.64
CA ARG A 67 6.62 -0.89 3.76
C ARG A 67 7.94 -1.56 3.40
N ASP A 68 9.05 -0.82 3.49
CA ASP A 68 10.39 -1.37 3.26
C ASP A 68 10.97 -2.08 4.50
N GLY A 69 12.13 -2.72 4.32
CA GLY A 69 12.84 -3.42 5.40
C GLY A 69 13.32 -2.51 6.53
N ASN A 70 13.38 -1.20 6.31
CA ASN A 70 13.73 -0.19 7.30
C ASN A 70 12.49 0.38 8.03
N GLY A 71 11.28 -0.06 7.68
CA GLY A 71 10.03 0.42 8.22
C GLY A 71 9.53 1.74 7.62
N ASN A 72 10.16 2.22 6.54
CA ASN A 72 9.64 3.36 5.80
C ASN A 72 8.39 2.94 5.03
N ILE A 73 7.41 3.84 5.00
CA ILE A 73 6.14 3.62 4.31
C ILE A 73 6.03 4.62 3.16
N GLY A 74 5.55 4.14 2.01
CA GLY A 74 5.30 4.96 0.83
C GLY A 74 4.14 4.44 0.00
N ALA A 75 3.90 5.13 -1.12
CA ALA A 75 2.92 4.75 -2.13
C ALA A 75 3.58 4.75 -3.51
N CYS A 76 3.20 3.82 -4.37
CA CYS A 76 3.76 3.67 -5.72
C CYS A 76 2.76 2.97 -6.66
N ASP A 77 3.04 3.05 -7.95
CA ASP A 77 2.30 2.29 -8.97
C ASP A 77 2.84 0.86 -9.09
N TYR A 78 2.08 -0.02 -9.73
CA TYR A 78 2.45 -1.42 -9.91
C TYR A 78 3.77 -1.58 -10.69
N GLU A 79 3.97 -0.76 -11.71
CA GLU A 79 5.14 -0.77 -12.57
C GLU A 79 6.42 -0.58 -11.75
N TYR A 80 6.41 0.38 -10.81
CA TYR A 80 7.53 0.61 -9.91
C TYR A 80 7.89 -0.63 -9.08
N LEU A 81 6.87 -1.34 -8.57
CA LEU A 81 7.10 -2.57 -7.81
C LEU A 81 7.71 -3.67 -8.69
N THR A 82 7.21 -3.85 -9.90
CA THR A 82 7.71 -4.91 -10.81
C THR A 82 9.10 -4.62 -11.40
N GLU A 83 9.47 -3.35 -11.55
CA GLU A 83 10.80 -2.96 -12.04
C GLU A 83 11.89 -3.12 -10.97
N ASN A 84 11.53 -2.96 -9.69
CA ASN A 84 12.48 -2.90 -8.58
C ASN A 84 12.45 -4.13 -7.66
N TYR A 85 11.38 -4.92 -7.70
CA TYR A 85 11.13 -6.04 -6.80
C TYR A 85 10.57 -7.26 -7.55
N LYS A 86 10.86 -8.46 -7.04
CA LYS A 86 10.28 -9.69 -7.57
C LYS A 86 8.99 -9.98 -6.83
N GLU A 87 7.86 -10.05 -7.54
CA GLU A 87 6.60 -10.49 -6.96
C GLU A 87 6.75 -11.93 -6.46
N ILE A 88 6.41 -12.17 -5.20
CA ILE A 88 6.36 -13.51 -4.61
C ILE A 88 4.90 -13.88 -4.48
N THR A 89 4.45 -14.74 -5.39
CA THR A 89 3.19 -15.46 -5.23
C THR A 89 3.42 -16.61 -4.23
N GLU A 90 2.41 -16.89 -3.40
CA GLU A 90 2.45 -17.87 -2.29
C GLU A 90 2.93 -19.30 -2.70
N ASP A 91 3.05 -19.60 -3.99
CA ASP A 91 3.60 -20.86 -4.52
C ASP A 91 5.14 -20.97 -4.51
N SER A 92 5.86 -19.90 -4.15
CA SER A 92 7.34 -19.88 -4.19
C SER A 92 8.02 -19.85 -2.80
N ALA A 93 7.26 -20.04 -1.73
CA ALA A 93 7.74 -20.04 -0.34
C ALA A 93 8.01 -21.46 0.24
N ALA A 94 8.15 -22.49 -0.60
CA ALA A 94 8.41 -23.88 -0.21
C ALA A 94 9.88 -24.29 -0.43
#